data_AF-A0A392MJE2-F1
#
_entry.id   AF-A0A392MJE2-F1
#
_cell.length_a   1.000
_cell.length_b   1.000
_cell.length_c   1.000
_cell.angle_alpha   90.00
_cell.angle_beta   90.00
_cell.angle_gamma   90.00
#
_symmetry.space_group_name_H-M   'P 1'
#
loop_
_entity.id
_entity.type
_entity.pdbx_description
1 polymer ?
#
loop_
_entity_poly.entity_id
_entity_poly.type
_entity_poly.pdbx_seq_one_letter_code
_entity_poly.pdbx_strand_id
1 'polypeptide(L)'
;WNAMQIDGWGGYVLKEKFKMIKVALKEWHQAHSQNLPSRINSLKIRLSALEGKGEEEILSEAEAAEVHGISLDIHSLSRLNANISWQQSRSLWLKEGDANSKYFHSVMASRRRGNTISSIQVDGVPIEGVQPIKQAMFTHFASHFQASTVERPGVDNLQFLSLTPAEGGSLTKPFSVEEVKAAVWDCDSFKSPGPDGINFGFLKDFWSEMQADIMRFIAEFHHNGKLTKGLNATFIALIPKVDSLQRLNDFWPISLVGSLYKILTKVLANRLRLVISSVISESHTAFVKDRKILDGILIANEAVDEARKTKKELMLFKVDFEKAYDSVDWGYLDVVMGRMSFPVLWRKWIKECVCTATASVLVNGSPTDEFPLERGLRQGDLLSPFLFLLAAEGLNVLMQAMVENHFFSGYNFGVQNSIAVFHLQVADDTLLLGTKSWANVRALRAVL
;
A
#
# COMPACT_ATOMS: atom_id res chain seq x y z
N TRP A 1 -14.15 -2.50 -24.87
CA TRP A 1 -13.49 -1.20 -24.61
C TRP A 1 -13.74 -0.21 -25.74
N ASN A 2 -13.28 -0.51 -26.96
CA ASN A 2 -13.35 0.41 -28.11
C ASN A 2 -14.77 0.87 -28.50
N ALA A 3 -15.79 0.05 -28.22
CA ALA A 3 -17.19 0.40 -28.46
C ALA A 3 -17.81 1.33 -27.39
N MET A 4 -17.13 1.55 -26.25
CA MET A 4 -17.67 2.37 -25.16
C MET A 4 -17.39 3.85 -25.45
N GLN A 5 -18.43 4.59 -25.78
CA GLN A 5 -18.37 6.05 -25.95
C GLN A 5 -18.74 6.73 -24.64
N ILE A 6 -17.75 7.38 -24.03
CA ILE A 6 -17.92 8.16 -22.80
C ILE A 6 -17.13 9.45 -22.99
N ASP A 7 -17.82 10.57 -22.81
CA ASP A 7 -17.25 11.90 -22.94
C ASP A 7 -16.94 12.51 -21.57
N GLY A 8 -15.96 13.43 -21.57
CA GLY A 8 -15.50 14.15 -20.38
C GLY A 8 -14.01 13.98 -20.13
N TRP A 9 -13.60 14.38 -18.93
CA TRP A 9 -12.22 14.26 -18.44
C TRP A 9 -11.75 12.81 -18.49
N GLY A 10 -10.52 12.56 -18.93
CA GLY A 10 -9.91 11.23 -19.05
C GLY A 10 -10.03 10.38 -17.78
N GLY A 11 -9.87 10.97 -16.60
CA GLY A 11 -10.09 10.26 -15.32
C GLY A 11 -11.54 9.79 -15.13
N TYR A 12 -12.52 10.59 -15.54
CA TYR A 12 -13.93 10.20 -15.54
C TYR A 12 -14.23 9.12 -16.57
N VAL A 13 -13.70 9.27 -17.79
CA VAL A 13 -13.88 8.29 -18.87
C VAL A 13 -13.35 6.92 -18.46
N LEU A 14 -12.12 6.85 -17.92
CA LEU A 14 -11.55 5.59 -17.43
C LEU A 14 -12.39 4.96 -16.33
N LYS A 15 -12.81 5.77 -15.34
CA LYS A 15 -13.64 5.31 -14.22
C LYS A 15 -14.94 4.68 -14.72
N GLU A 16 -15.68 5.35 -15.60
CA GLU A 16 -16.94 4.82 -16.09
C GLU A 16 -16.73 3.62 -17.04
N LYS A 17 -15.69 3.63 -17.87
CA LYS A 17 -15.37 2.44 -18.68
C LYS A 17 -15.00 1.23 -17.81
N PHE A 18 -14.27 1.42 -16.70
CA PHE A 18 -13.95 0.34 -15.74
C PHE A 18 -15.21 -0.20 -15.08
N LYS A 19 -16.14 0.68 -14.71
CA LYS A 19 -17.44 0.31 -14.16
C LYS A 19 -18.26 -0.52 -15.17
N MET A 20 -18.31 -0.11 -16.45
CA MET A 20 -18.97 -0.88 -17.51
C MET A 20 -18.31 -2.24 -17.75
N ILE A 21 -16.97 -2.30 -17.77
CA ILE A 21 -16.23 -3.57 -17.85
C ILE A 21 -16.60 -4.48 -16.68
N LYS A 22 -16.65 -3.96 -15.45
CA LYS A 22 -16.98 -4.75 -14.26
C LYS A 22 -18.36 -5.38 -14.35
N VAL A 23 -19.35 -4.64 -14.88
CA VAL A 23 -20.70 -5.16 -15.13
C VAL A 23 -20.66 -6.27 -16.19
N ALA A 24 -20.02 -6.03 -17.33
CA ALA A 24 -19.89 -7.01 -18.40
C ALA A 24 -19.15 -8.29 -17.96
N LEU A 25 -18.07 -8.15 -17.17
CA LEU A 25 -17.34 -9.29 -16.60
C LEU A 25 -18.17 -10.06 -15.58
N LYS A 26 -19.05 -9.39 -14.83
CA LYS A 26 -19.96 -10.05 -13.89
C LYS A 26 -21.01 -10.88 -14.63
N GLU A 27 -21.59 -10.33 -15.68
CA GLU A 27 -22.54 -11.05 -16.56
C GLU A 27 -21.84 -12.22 -17.26
N TRP A 28 -20.63 -12.00 -17.79
CA TRP A 28 -19.82 -13.06 -18.38
C TRP A 28 -19.50 -14.16 -17.36
N HIS A 29 -19.15 -13.80 -16.12
CA HIS A 29 -18.92 -14.76 -15.05
C HIS A 29 -20.15 -15.62 -14.76
N GLN A 30 -21.32 -14.99 -14.64
CA GLN A 30 -22.60 -15.69 -14.42
C GLN A 30 -22.90 -16.69 -15.54
N ALA A 31 -22.68 -16.29 -16.80
CA ALA A 31 -22.95 -17.15 -17.95
C ALA A 31 -21.89 -18.27 -18.15
N HIS A 32 -20.60 -18.01 -17.89
CA HIS A 32 -19.51 -18.88 -18.34
C HIS A 32 -18.73 -19.57 -17.23
N SER A 33 -18.69 -19.04 -16.01
CA SER A 33 -17.82 -19.54 -14.94
C SER A 33 -18.48 -19.65 -13.57
N GLN A 34 -19.81 -19.47 -13.50
CA GLN A 34 -20.56 -19.80 -12.31
C GLN A 34 -20.66 -21.32 -12.16
N ASN A 35 -20.46 -21.77 -10.93
CA ASN A 35 -20.60 -23.18 -10.53
C ASN A 35 -19.75 -24.17 -11.36
N LEU A 36 -18.49 -23.80 -11.63
CA LEU A 36 -17.53 -24.67 -12.33
C LEU A 36 -17.47 -26.09 -11.75
N PRO A 37 -17.43 -26.31 -10.41
CA PRO A 37 -17.37 -27.65 -9.86
C PRO A 37 -18.57 -28.53 -10.27
N SER A 38 -19.80 -28.01 -10.20
CA SER A 38 -20.99 -28.78 -10.62
C SER A 38 -21.01 -29.01 -12.13
N ARG A 39 -20.55 -28.06 -12.95
CA ARG A 39 -20.46 -28.23 -14.41
C ARG A 39 -19.44 -29.30 -14.79
N ILE A 40 -18.26 -29.28 -14.17
CA ILE A 40 -17.24 -30.31 -14.36
C ILE A 40 -17.80 -31.68 -13.95
N ASN A 41 -18.52 -31.76 -12.82
CA ASN A 41 -19.11 -33.00 -12.37
C ASN A 41 -20.20 -33.53 -13.32
N SER A 42 -21.08 -32.64 -13.81
CA SER A 42 -22.09 -32.95 -14.83
C SER A 42 -21.46 -33.54 -16.09
N LEU A 43 -20.40 -32.91 -16.59
CA LEU A 43 -19.68 -33.39 -17.78
C LEU A 43 -19.00 -34.73 -17.54
N LYS A 44 -18.39 -34.95 -16.35
CA LYS A 44 -17.81 -36.24 -15.98
C LYS A 44 -18.86 -37.37 -15.92
N ILE A 45 -20.04 -37.08 -15.38
CA ILE A 45 -21.16 -38.04 -15.36
C ILE A 45 -21.60 -38.38 -16.79
N ARG A 46 -21.73 -37.38 -17.67
CA ARG A 46 -22.09 -37.59 -19.07
C ARG A 46 -21.03 -38.37 -19.83
N LEU A 47 -19.75 -38.06 -19.62
CA LEU A 47 -18.63 -38.77 -20.22
C LEU A 47 -18.66 -40.25 -19.80
N SER A 48 -18.80 -40.53 -18.50
CA SER A 48 -18.89 -41.90 -17.98
C SER A 48 -20.09 -42.67 -18.55
N ALA A 49 -21.22 -42.00 -18.79
CA ALA A 49 -22.38 -42.64 -19.43
C ALA A 49 -22.12 -42.98 -20.91
N LEU A 50 -21.40 -42.12 -21.64
CA LEU A 50 -21.02 -42.38 -23.04
C LEU A 50 -19.93 -43.44 -23.15
N GLU A 51 -18.96 -43.45 -22.23
CA GLU A 51 -17.94 -44.50 -22.13
C GLU A 51 -18.58 -45.85 -21.83
N GLY A 52 -19.49 -45.92 -20.84
CA GLY A 52 -20.23 -47.15 -20.55
C GLY A 52 -21.08 -47.64 -21.72
N LYS A 53 -21.72 -46.72 -22.46
CA LYS A 53 -22.43 -47.08 -23.71
C LYS A 53 -21.47 -47.61 -24.78
N GLY A 54 -20.28 -47.03 -24.91
CA GLY A 54 -19.25 -47.46 -25.86
C GLY A 54 -18.62 -48.81 -25.54
N GLU A 55 -18.71 -49.27 -24.29
CA GLU A 55 -18.32 -50.62 -23.89
C GLU A 55 -19.36 -51.69 -24.31
N GLU A 56 -20.64 -51.31 -24.40
CA GLU A 56 -21.74 -52.20 -24.77
C GLU A 56 -22.08 -52.17 -26.28
N GLU A 57 -21.92 -51.01 -26.93
CA GLU A 57 -22.32 -50.76 -28.33
C GLU A 57 -21.30 -49.88 -29.08
N ILE A 58 -21.28 -49.95 -30.41
CA ILE A 58 -20.48 -49.03 -31.23
C ILE A 58 -21.13 -47.65 -31.18
N LEU A 59 -20.38 -46.66 -30.67
CA LEU A 59 -20.80 -45.26 -30.64
C LEU A 59 -21.03 -44.72 -32.05
N SER A 60 -22.06 -43.90 -32.20
CA SER A 60 -22.25 -43.13 -33.44
C SER A 60 -21.16 -42.08 -33.61
N GLU A 61 -20.94 -41.62 -34.85
CA GLU A 61 -19.96 -40.57 -35.15
C GLU A 61 -20.25 -39.26 -34.37
N ALA A 62 -21.53 -38.96 -34.12
CA ALA A 62 -21.94 -37.82 -33.31
C ALA A 62 -21.59 -38.01 -31.82
N GLU A 63 -21.75 -39.21 -31.27
CA GLU A 63 -21.39 -39.51 -29.88
C GLU A 63 -19.87 -39.56 -29.67
N ALA A 64 -19.12 -40.07 -30.65
CA ALA A 64 -17.66 -40.02 -30.62
C ALA A 64 -17.13 -38.57 -30.65
N ALA A 65 -17.76 -37.70 -31.45
CA ALA A 65 -17.46 -36.27 -31.45
C ALA A 65 -17.86 -35.60 -30.11
N GLU A 66 -18.99 -36.00 -29.51
CA GLU A 66 -19.44 -35.53 -28.19
C GLU A 66 -18.43 -35.90 -27.09
N VAL A 67 -17.93 -37.15 -27.07
CA VAL A 67 -16.90 -37.61 -26.12
C VAL A 67 -15.64 -36.73 -26.20
N HIS A 68 -15.17 -36.46 -27.43
CA HIS A 68 -13.99 -35.62 -27.61
C HIS A 68 -14.24 -34.18 -27.14
N GLY A 69 -15.39 -33.61 -27.47
CA GLY A 69 -15.80 -32.26 -27.02
C GLY A 69 -15.91 -32.17 -25.50
N ILE A 70 -16.57 -33.12 -24.85
CA ILE A 70 -16.73 -33.18 -23.39
C ILE A 70 -15.36 -33.27 -22.70
N SER A 71 -14.43 -34.07 -23.22
CA SER A 71 -13.09 -34.20 -22.65
C SER A 71 -12.32 -32.88 -22.70
N LEU A 72 -12.38 -32.16 -23.83
CA LEU A 72 -11.79 -30.82 -23.98
C LEU A 72 -12.43 -29.81 -23.02
N ASP A 73 -13.76 -29.85 -22.86
CA ASP A 73 -14.50 -28.98 -21.94
C ASP A 73 -14.16 -29.28 -20.47
N ILE A 74 -14.05 -30.55 -20.07
CA ILE A 74 -13.61 -30.92 -18.72
C ILE A 74 -12.22 -30.37 -18.44
N HIS A 75 -11.28 -30.54 -19.39
CA HIS A 75 -9.92 -30.06 -19.22
C HIS A 75 -9.86 -28.53 -19.12
N SER A 76 -10.57 -27.81 -20.00
CA SER A 76 -10.60 -26.34 -20.01
C SER A 76 -11.23 -25.77 -18.73
N LEU A 77 -12.38 -26.30 -18.30
CA LEU A 77 -13.08 -25.87 -17.07
C LEU A 77 -12.30 -26.24 -15.82
N SER A 78 -11.64 -27.41 -15.79
CA SER A 78 -10.79 -27.83 -14.66
C SER A 78 -9.58 -26.92 -14.53
N ARG A 79 -8.92 -26.57 -15.64
CA ARG A 79 -7.82 -25.61 -15.66
C ARG A 79 -8.27 -24.24 -15.16
N LEU A 80 -9.43 -23.76 -15.61
CA LEU A 80 -10.01 -22.50 -15.14
C LEU A 80 -10.27 -22.52 -13.62
N ASN A 81 -10.90 -23.59 -13.12
CA ASN A 81 -11.21 -23.75 -11.69
C ASN A 81 -9.94 -23.83 -10.82
N ALA A 82 -8.91 -24.54 -11.31
CA ALA A 82 -7.61 -24.62 -10.66
C ALA A 82 -6.94 -23.23 -10.59
N ASN A 83 -6.95 -22.47 -11.68
CA ASN A 83 -6.38 -21.12 -11.72
C ASN A 83 -7.07 -20.16 -10.74
N ILE A 84 -8.41 -20.18 -10.67
CA ILE A 84 -9.17 -19.38 -9.71
C ILE A 84 -8.81 -19.77 -8.27
N SER A 85 -8.78 -21.07 -7.96
CA SER A 85 -8.46 -21.59 -6.63
C SER A 85 -7.03 -21.24 -6.21
N TRP A 86 -6.08 -21.36 -7.14
CA TRP A 86 -4.69 -20.97 -6.92
C TRP A 86 -4.58 -19.48 -6.59
N GLN A 87 -5.19 -18.61 -7.40
CA GLN A 87 -5.15 -17.16 -7.17
C GLN A 87 -5.76 -16.79 -5.81
N GLN A 88 -6.88 -17.40 -5.44
CA GLN A 88 -7.55 -17.16 -4.15
C GLN A 88 -6.75 -17.69 -2.96
N SER A 89 -5.99 -18.79 -3.12
CA SER A 89 -5.14 -19.34 -2.08
C SER A 89 -3.93 -18.46 -1.72
N ARG A 90 -3.53 -17.53 -2.62
CA ARG A 90 -2.27 -16.74 -2.54
C ARG A 90 -1.02 -17.61 -2.30
N SER A 91 -0.99 -18.85 -2.79
CA SER A 91 0.21 -19.69 -2.70
C SER A 91 1.25 -19.26 -3.75
N LEU A 92 2.46 -18.92 -3.30
CA LEU A 92 3.57 -18.45 -4.14
C LEU A 92 4.50 -19.57 -4.63
N TRP A 93 4.32 -20.80 -4.11
CA TRP A 93 5.30 -21.89 -4.20
C TRP A 93 5.03 -22.93 -5.30
N LEU A 94 4.21 -22.62 -6.32
CA LEU A 94 4.05 -23.54 -7.45
C LEU A 94 5.12 -23.27 -8.51
N LYS A 95 6.20 -24.05 -8.44
CA LYS A 95 7.23 -24.06 -9.49
C LYS A 95 7.05 -25.20 -10.50
N GLU A 96 6.35 -26.28 -10.17
CA GLU A 96 6.05 -27.38 -11.10
C GLU A 96 4.65 -27.94 -10.82
N GLY A 97 3.86 -28.09 -11.90
CA GLY A 97 2.45 -28.41 -11.83
C GLY A 97 2.19 -29.87 -11.46
N ASP A 98 1.45 -30.07 -10.36
CA ASP A 98 0.18 -30.80 -10.40
C ASP A 98 -0.65 -30.39 -9.17
N ALA A 99 -1.93 -30.06 -9.36
CA ALA A 99 -2.74 -29.35 -8.36
C ALA A 99 -3.73 -30.28 -7.66
N ASN A 100 -3.56 -30.50 -6.35
CA ASN A 100 -4.65 -30.97 -5.51
C ASN A 100 -5.53 -29.78 -5.08
N SER A 101 -6.70 -29.60 -5.70
CA SER A 101 -7.67 -28.55 -5.34
C SER A 101 -8.04 -28.56 -3.86
N LYS A 102 -8.00 -29.73 -3.20
CA LYS A 102 -8.24 -29.90 -1.76
C LYS A 102 -7.22 -29.14 -0.90
N TYR A 103 -5.98 -29.02 -1.34
CA TYR A 103 -4.96 -28.22 -0.65
C TYR A 103 -5.35 -26.73 -0.68
N PHE A 104 -5.65 -26.19 -1.87
CA PHE A 104 -6.08 -24.79 -1.99
C PHE A 104 -7.36 -24.52 -1.21
N HIS A 105 -8.34 -25.41 -1.27
CA HIS A 105 -9.57 -25.30 -0.48
C HIS A 105 -9.30 -25.32 1.02
N SER A 106 -8.41 -26.18 1.50
CA SER A 106 -8.00 -26.23 2.91
C SER A 106 -7.32 -24.95 3.37
N VAL A 107 -6.39 -24.41 2.56
CA VAL A 107 -5.72 -23.14 2.82
C VAL A 107 -6.72 -21.97 2.83
N MET A 108 -7.63 -21.92 1.85
CA MET A 108 -8.69 -20.92 1.80
C MET A 108 -9.63 -21.00 3.01
N ALA A 109 -10.04 -22.21 3.40
CA ALA A 109 -10.92 -22.42 4.54
C ALA A 109 -10.26 -22.01 5.86
N SER A 110 -8.98 -22.35 6.04
CA SER A 110 -8.20 -21.92 7.22
C SER A 110 -8.12 -20.40 7.32
N ARG A 111 -7.76 -19.72 6.22
CA ARG A 111 -7.70 -18.26 6.16
C ARG A 111 -9.05 -17.60 6.38
N ARG A 112 -10.13 -18.16 5.82
CA ARG A 112 -11.48 -17.66 6.07
C ARG A 112 -11.82 -17.72 7.56
N ARG A 113 -11.53 -18.83 8.23
CA ARG A 113 -11.76 -18.94 9.69
C ARG A 113 -10.95 -17.92 10.48
N GLY A 114 -9.66 -17.75 10.18
CA GLY A 114 -8.79 -16.81 10.90
C GLY A 114 -9.11 -15.32 10.65
N ASN A 115 -9.63 -14.98 9.46
CA ASN A 115 -9.91 -13.60 9.10
C ASN A 115 -11.38 -13.18 9.32
N THR A 116 -12.26 -14.11 9.71
CA THR A 116 -13.68 -13.79 9.91
C THR A 116 -13.85 -13.04 11.22
N ILE A 117 -14.40 -11.83 11.14
CA ILE A 117 -14.76 -11.02 12.30
C ILE A 117 -16.18 -11.39 12.70
N SER A 118 -16.33 -12.24 13.71
CA SER A 118 -17.63 -12.68 14.26
C SER A 118 -18.14 -11.77 15.36
N SER A 119 -17.23 -11.23 16.18
CA SER A 119 -17.51 -10.32 17.28
C SER A 119 -16.30 -9.41 17.52
N ILE A 120 -16.56 -8.22 18.08
CA ILE A 120 -15.52 -7.27 18.51
C ILE A 120 -15.90 -6.68 19.87
N GLN A 121 -14.93 -6.31 20.69
CA GLN A 121 -15.17 -5.54 21.90
C GLN A 121 -14.96 -4.05 21.63
N VAL A 122 -15.96 -3.25 21.98
CA VAL A 122 -15.88 -1.78 22.02
C VAL A 122 -16.21 -1.35 23.44
N ASP A 123 -15.31 -0.61 24.08
CA ASP A 123 -15.44 -0.14 25.46
C ASP A 123 -15.80 -1.24 26.48
N GLY A 124 -15.26 -2.46 26.27
CA GLY A 124 -15.50 -3.62 27.12
C GLY A 124 -16.81 -4.36 26.86
N VAL A 125 -17.64 -3.90 25.92
CA VAL A 125 -18.89 -4.55 25.53
C VAL A 125 -18.70 -5.36 24.23
N PRO A 126 -19.06 -6.65 24.18
CA PRO A 126 -19.03 -7.42 22.95
C PRO A 126 -20.15 -6.97 22.01
N ILE A 127 -19.77 -6.64 20.78
CA ILE A 127 -20.66 -6.32 19.67
C ILE A 127 -20.66 -7.51 18.72
N GLU A 128 -21.85 -8.00 18.40
CA GLU A 128 -22.08 -9.12 17.48
C GLU A 128 -23.01 -8.71 16.34
N GLY A 129 -22.93 -9.44 15.23
CA GLY A 129 -23.75 -9.21 14.05
C GLY A 129 -23.14 -8.26 13.03
N VAL A 130 -23.51 -8.46 11.76
CA VAL A 130 -22.86 -7.80 10.62
C VAL A 130 -23.00 -6.27 10.66
N GLN A 131 -24.21 -5.76 10.87
CA GLN A 131 -24.46 -4.31 10.85
C GLN A 131 -23.87 -3.58 12.07
N PRO A 132 -24.04 -4.06 13.32
CA PRO A 132 -23.40 -3.45 14.47
C PRO A 132 -21.87 -3.41 14.36
N ILE A 133 -21.24 -4.50 13.91
CA ILE A 133 -19.78 -4.55 13.69
C ILE A 133 -19.36 -3.54 12.63
N LYS A 134 -20.07 -3.47 11.49
CA LYS A 134 -19.78 -2.48 10.45
C LYS A 134 -19.87 -1.05 10.94
N GLN A 135 -20.91 -0.73 11.72
CA GLN A 135 -21.09 0.61 12.26
C GLN A 135 -19.98 0.96 13.26
N ALA A 136 -19.63 0.03 14.15
CA ALA A 136 -18.53 0.22 15.09
C ALA A 136 -17.18 0.43 14.38
N MET A 137 -16.91 -0.35 13.34
CA MET A 137 -15.71 -0.20 12.50
C MET A 137 -15.69 1.16 11.80
N PHE A 138 -16.80 1.56 11.19
CA PHE A 138 -16.93 2.87 10.56
C PHE A 138 -16.65 3.99 11.55
N THR A 139 -17.34 4.01 12.70
CA THR A 139 -17.20 5.07 13.71
C THR A 139 -15.75 5.15 14.23
N HIS A 140 -15.12 4.00 14.51
CA HIS A 140 -13.75 3.97 14.99
C HIS A 140 -12.76 4.54 13.98
N PHE A 141 -12.78 4.07 12.72
CA PHE A 141 -11.82 4.52 11.73
C PHE A 141 -12.09 5.95 11.24
N ALA A 142 -13.36 6.36 11.12
CA ALA A 142 -13.71 7.73 10.78
C ALA A 142 -13.20 8.70 11.86
N SER A 143 -13.38 8.38 13.14
CA SER A 143 -12.84 9.17 14.26
C SER A 143 -11.30 9.13 14.30
N HIS A 144 -10.69 7.99 14.05
CA HIS A 144 -9.22 7.85 14.06
C HIS A 144 -8.53 8.70 12.98
N PHE A 145 -9.14 8.87 11.81
CA PHE A 145 -8.61 9.68 10.72
C PHE A 145 -9.13 11.12 10.66
N GLN A 146 -9.92 11.57 11.65
CA GLN A 146 -10.30 12.97 11.77
C GLN A 146 -9.10 13.85 12.09
N ALA A 147 -9.10 15.07 11.55
CA ALA A 147 -8.07 16.05 11.83
C ALA A 147 -8.17 16.50 13.29
N SER A 148 -7.03 16.50 13.98
CA SER A 148 -6.91 17.05 15.33
C SER A 148 -6.26 18.43 15.24
N THR A 149 -6.92 19.46 15.77
CA THR A 149 -6.30 20.79 15.90
C THR A 149 -5.37 20.77 17.11
N VAL A 150 -4.07 20.70 16.86
CA VAL A 150 -3.04 20.78 17.90
C VAL A 150 -2.08 21.89 17.49
N GLU A 151 -1.87 22.88 18.35
CA GLU A 151 -0.78 23.84 18.15
C GLU A 151 0.55 23.10 18.29
N ARG A 152 1.32 23.07 17.21
CA ARG A 152 2.65 22.46 17.18
C ARG A 152 3.70 23.54 16.94
N PRO A 153 4.91 23.41 17.50
CA PRO A 153 6.01 24.29 17.18
C PRO A 153 6.24 24.30 15.66
N GLY A 154 6.35 25.50 15.08
CA GLY A 154 6.64 25.66 13.66
C GLY A 154 8.07 25.21 13.33
N VAL A 155 8.27 24.75 12.09
CA VAL A 155 9.60 24.40 11.54
C VAL A 155 10.18 25.53 10.67
N ASP A 156 9.60 26.72 10.72
CA ASP A 156 9.92 27.83 9.82
C ASP A 156 11.35 28.37 9.97
N ASN A 157 11.91 28.27 11.18
CA ASN A 157 13.25 28.76 11.50
C ASN A 157 14.34 27.69 11.36
N LEU A 158 13.97 26.48 10.94
CA LEU A 158 14.88 25.34 10.84
C LEU A 158 15.49 25.23 9.43
N GLN A 159 16.74 24.79 9.36
CA GLN A 159 17.47 24.62 8.09
C GLN A 159 17.31 23.20 7.57
N PHE A 160 16.55 23.05 6.48
CA PHE A 160 16.38 21.77 5.79
C PHE A 160 17.35 21.65 4.62
N LEU A 161 17.80 20.44 4.36
CA LEU A 161 18.37 20.10 3.05
C LEU A 161 17.32 20.38 1.97
N SER A 162 17.77 20.93 0.84
CA SER A 162 16.89 21.44 -0.21
C SER A 162 17.26 20.87 -1.56
N LEU A 163 16.24 20.62 -2.37
CA LEU A 163 16.42 20.26 -3.78
C LEU A 163 17.10 21.39 -4.54
N THR A 164 18.00 20.99 -5.44
CA THR A 164 18.50 21.90 -6.47
C THR A 164 17.39 22.26 -7.47
N PRO A 165 17.48 23.40 -8.18
CA PRO A 165 16.52 23.75 -9.23
C PRO A 165 16.39 22.67 -10.32
N ALA A 166 17.48 21.96 -10.63
CA ALA A 166 17.48 20.89 -11.61
C ALA A 166 16.68 19.66 -11.14
N GLU A 167 16.87 19.24 -9.87
CA GLU A 167 16.11 18.15 -9.27
C GLU A 167 14.62 18.49 -9.17
N GLY A 168 14.29 19.70 -8.68
CA GLY A 168 12.91 20.18 -8.64
C GLY A 168 12.25 20.24 -10.02
N GLY A 169 12.96 20.75 -11.03
CA GLY A 169 12.49 20.76 -12.42
C GLY A 169 12.26 19.36 -12.99
N SER A 170 13.06 18.37 -12.60
CA SER A 170 12.90 16.98 -13.05
C SER A 170 11.60 16.33 -12.56
N LEU A 171 11.17 16.65 -11.33
CA LEU A 171 9.96 16.09 -10.72
C LEU A 171 8.68 16.49 -11.46
N THR A 172 8.68 17.65 -12.11
CA THR A 172 7.48 18.27 -12.69
C THR A 172 7.41 18.17 -14.21
N LYS A 173 8.34 17.45 -14.85
CA LYS A 173 8.31 17.19 -16.31
C LYS A 173 6.99 16.54 -16.74
N PRO A 174 6.50 16.76 -17.97
CA PRO A 174 5.39 15.97 -18.51
C PRO A 174 5.64 14.46 -18.38
N PHE A 175 4.60 13.68 -18.09
CA PHE A 175 4.72 12.22 -17.95
C PHE A 175 4.86 11.59 -19.34
N SER A 176 5.87 10.72 -19.51
CA SER A 176 6.09 10.01 -20.77
C SER A 176 5.33 8.68 -20.81
N VAL A 177 5.07 8.16 -22.01
CA VAL A 177 4.42 6.85 -22.18
C VAL A 177 5.28 5.75 -21.57
N GLU A 178 6.59 5.83 -21.77
CA GLU A 178 7.58 4.86 -21.29
C GLU A 178 7.61 4.83 -19.76
N GLU A 179 7.57 6.01 -19.14
CA GLU A 179 7.52 6.14 -17.68
C GLU A 179 6.26 5.52 -17.09
N VAL A 180 5.09 5.82 -17.67
CA VAL A 180 3.81 5.27 -17.21
C VAL A 180 3.75 3.76 -17.44
N LYS A 181 4.24 3.29 -18.60
CA LYS A 181 4.31 1.86 -18.91
C LYS A 181 5.22 1.13 -17.93
N ALA A 182 6.40 1.68 -17.63
CA ALA A 182 7.31 1.11 -16.64
C ALA A 182 6.65 1.00 -15.26
N ALA A 183 5.87 2.01 -14.84
CA ALA A 183 5.12 1.98 -13.58
C ALA A 183 4.08 0.84 -13.55
N VAL A 184 3.39 0.58 -14.67
CA VAL A 184 2.44 -0.54 -14.79
C VAL A 184 3.15 -1.89 -14.72
N TRP A 185 4.29 -2.04 -15.40
CA TRP A 185 5.02 -3.31 -15.45
C TRP A 185 5.69 -3.68 -14.12
N ASP A 186 6.16 -2.68 -13.36
CA ASP A 186 6.78 -2.85 -12.04
C ASP A 186 5.76 -3.24 -10.94
N CYS A 187 4.46 -3.07 -11.21
CA CYS A 187 3.41 -3.53 -10.29
C CYS A 187 3.12 -5.03 -10.47
N ASP A 188 2.95 -5.75 -9.37
CA ASP A 188 2.55 -7.17 -9.39
C ASP A 188 1.13 -7.34 -9.98
N SER A 189 1.01 -8.28 -10.92
CA SER A 189 -0.19 -8.48 -11.74
C SER A 189 -1.41 -8.97 -10.96
N PHE A 190 -1.23 -9.73 -9.88
CA PHE A 190 -2.31 -10.49 -9.25
C PHE A 190 -2.63 -10.05 -7.82
N LYS A 191 -2.11 -8.91 -7.36
CA LYS A 191 -2.48 -8.32 -6.06
C LYS A 191 -3.96 -7.96 -5.99
N SER A 192 -4.48 -7.87 -4.77
CA SER A 192 -5.88 -7.47 -4.52
C SER A 192 -6.17 -6.10 -5.16
N PRO A 193 -7.28 -5.96 -5.91
CA PRO A 193 -7.69 -4.69 -6.47
C PRO A 193 -8.29 -3.78 -5.39
N GLY A 194 -8.33 -2.48 -5.68
CA GLY A 194 -9.09 -1.49 -4.90
C GLY A 194 -10.57 -1.43 -5.30
N PRO A 195 -11.27 -0.33 -5.02
CA PRO A 195 -12.70 -0.16 -5.33
C PRO A 195 -13.07 -0.30 -6.81
N ASP A 196 -12.13 -0.01 -7.70
CA ASP A 196 -12.29 -0.17 -9.16
C ASP A 196 -12.38 -1.63 -9.60
N GLY A 197 -11.89 -2.58 -8.80
CA GLY A 197 -12.00 -4.02 -9.05
C GLY A 197 -11.07 -4.53 -10.17
N ILE A 198 -10.11 -3.72 -10.62
CA ILE A 198 -9.19 -4.08 -11.72
C ILE A 198 -7.79 -4.38 -11.14
N ASN A 199 -7.18 -5.47 -11.61
CA ASN A 199 -5.81 -5.84 -11.26
C ASN A 199 -4.82 -5.41 -12.36
N PHE A 200 -3.53 -5.39 -12.05
CA PHE A 200 -2.50 -4.99 -13.01
C PHE A 200 -2.27 -6.01 -14.11
N GLY A 201 -2.61 -7.29 -13.90
CA GLY A 201 -2.60 -8.29 -14.96
C GLY A 201 -3.52 -7.89 -16.12
N PHE A 202 -4.76 -7.50 -15.80
CA PHE A 202 -5.72 -6.98 -16.77
C PHE A 202 -5.16 -5.76 -17.53
N LEU A 203 -4.57 -4.79 -16.82
CA LEU A 203 -4.00 -3.60 -17.46
C LEU A 203 -2.81 -3.92 -18.38
N LYS A 204 -1.99 -4.92 -18.04
CA LYS A 204 -0.86 -5.37 -18.86
C LYS A 204 -1.35 -6.09 -20.12
N ASP A 205 -2.32 -6.99 -19.95
CA ASP A 205 -2.86 -7.80 -21.04
C ASP A 205 -3.60 -6.94 -22.09
N PHE A 206 -4.30 -5.89 -21.65
CA PHE A 206 -5.08 -4.97 -22.50
C PHE A 206 -4.44 -3.58 -22.64
N TRP A 207 -3.12 -3.49 -22.47
CA TRP A 207 -2.42 -2.20 -22.50
C TRP A 207 -2.61 -1.47 -23.84
N SER A 208 -2.58 -2.18 -24.97
CA SER A 208 -2.75 -1.62 -26.31
C SER A 208 -4.06 -0.84 -26.47
N GLU A 209 -5.14 -1.32 -25.87
CA GLU A 209 -6.47 -0.74 -25.95
C GLU A 209 -6.66 0.40 -24.95
N MET A 210 -5.97 0.34 -23.81
CA MET A 210 -6.19 1.25 -22.67
C MET A 210 -5.16 2.38 -22.58
N GLN A 211 -3.99 2.23 -23.21
CA GLN A 211 -2.86 3.18 -23.12
C GLN A 211 -3.29 4.61 -23.43
N ALA A 212 -4.05 4.83 -24.51
CA ALA A 212 -4.45 6.17 -24.93
C ALA A 212 -5.31 6.87 -23.86
N ASP A 213 -6.27 6.16 -23.26
CA ASP A 213 -7.12 6.69 -22.20
C ASP A 213 -6.33 6.94 -20.90
N ILE A 214 -5.42 6.03 -20.53
CA ILE A 214 -4.53 6.17 -19.36
C ILE A 214 -3.63 7.39 -19.51
N MET A 215 -3.02 7.58 -20.68
CA MET A 215 -2.16 8.72 -20.95
C MET A 215 -2.93 10.04 -20.93
N ARG A 216 -4.16 10.06 -21.45
CA ARG A 216 -5.04 11.23 -21.36
C ARG A 216 -5.30 11.61 -19.90
N PHE A 217 -5.67 10.65 -19.05
CA PHE A 217 -5.88 10.87 -17.62
C PHE A 217 -4.63 11.45 -16.93
N ILE A 218 -3.46 10.86 -17.16
CA ILE A 218 -2.22 11.28 -16.52
C ILE A 218 -1.77 12.67 -16.99
N ALA A 219 -1.95 12.99 -18.28
CA ALA A 219 -1.65 14.31 -18.82
C ALA A 219 -2.60 15.39 -18.27
N GLU A 220 -3.90 15.08 -18.14
CA GLU A 220 -4.87 15.98 -17.51
C GLU A 220 -4.55 16.21 -16.02
N PHE A 221 -4.17 15.15 -15.29
CA PHE A 221 -3.73 15.31 -13.90
C PHE A 221 -2.49 16.19 -13.80
N HIS A 222 -1.50 16.01 -14.68
CA HIS A 222 -0.30 16.84 -14.73
C HIS A 222 -0.66 18.33 -14.83
N HIS A 223 -1.52 18.68 -15.80
CA HIS A 223 -1.88 20.05 -16.09
C HIS A 223 -2.74 20.69 -14.99
N ASN A 224 -3.76 19.98 -14.51
CA ASN A 224 -4.76 20.56 -13.61
C ASN A 224 -4.43 20.35 -12.12
N GLY A 225 -3.66 19.31 -11.82
CA GLY A 225 -3.38 18.84 -10.46
C GLY A 225 -4.64 18.44 -9.71
N LYS A 226 -5.60 17.81 -10.40
CA LYS A 226 -6.91 17.41 -9.88
C LYS A 226 -7.26 15.97 -10.23
N LEU A 227 -7.79 15.23 -9.25
CA LEU A 227 -8.28 13.87 -9.43
C LEU A 227 -9.78 13.87 -9.64
N THR A 228 -10.26 13.00 -10.54
CA THR A 228 -11.71 12.78 -10.68
C THR A 228 -12.27 12.16 -9.41
N LYS A 229 -13.41 12.66 -8.94
CA LYS A 229 -14.09 12.17 -7.73
C LYS A 229 -14.31 10.66 -7.78
N GLY A 230 -13.88 9.98 -6.72
CA GLY A 230 -13.98 8.53 -6.56
C GLY A 230 -12.80 7.72 -7.13
N LEU A 231 -11.88 8.32 -7.91
CA LEU A 231 -10.62 7.63 -8.27
C LEU A 231 -9.70 7.44 -7.08
N ASN A 232 -9.80 8.32 -6.08
CA ASN A 232 -8.98 8.30 -4.86
C ASN A 232 -9.66 7.55 -3.70
N ALA A 233 -10.72 6.79 -3.99
CA ALA A 233 -11.36 5.93 -3.01
C ALA A 233 -10.49 4.69 -2.71
N THR A 234 -10.44 4.28 -1.45
CA THR A 234 -9.66 3.11 -1.00
C THR A 234 -10.50 2.21 -0.12
N PHE A 235 -10.20 0.92 -0.15
CA PHE A 235 -10.67 0.00 0.87
C PHE A 235 -9.63 -0.16 1.97
N ILE A 236 -10.04 -0.19 3.23
CA ILE A 236 -9.20 -0.57 4.36
C ILE A 236 -9.47 -2.05 4.66
N ALA A 237 -8.53 -2.91 4.29
CA ALA A 237 -8.54 -4.33 4.64
C ALA A 237 -7.87 -4.51 6.01
N LEU A 238 -8.56 -5.21 6.92
CA LEU A 238 -8.05 -5.47 8.26
C LEU A 238 -7.30 -6.79 8.30
N ILE A 239 -6.02 -6.75 8.65
CA ILE A 239 -5.19 -7.94 8.84
C ILE A 239 -5.02 -8.20 10.33
N PRO A 240 -5.30 -9.41 10.83
CA PRO A 240 -5.09 -9.74 12.24
C PRO A 240 -3.62 -9.57 12.64
N LYS A 241 -3.33 -8.85 13.75
CA LYS A 241 -1.98 -8.81 14.36
C LYS A 241 -1.74 -9.95 15.34
N VAL A 242 -2.81 -10.47 15.94
CA VAL A 242 -2.79 -11.52 16.97
C VAL A 242 -3.82 -12.59 16.64
N ASP A 243 -3.61 -13.80 17.16
CA ASP A 243 -4.50 -14.94 16.91
C ASP A 243 -5.89 -14.79 17.53
N SER A 244 -5.98 -14.08 18.66
CA SER A 244 -7.23 -13.85 19.41
C SER A 244 -7.66 -12.39 19.31
N LEU A 245 -8.41 -12.08 18.25
CA LEU A 245 -8.92 -10.73 18.01
C LEU A 245 -10.03 -10.38 19.00
N GLN A 246 -9.82 -9.35 19.82
CA GLN A 246 -10.87 -8.83 20.69
C GLN A 246 -11.10 -7.35 20.49
N ARG A 247 -10.07 -6.57 20.15
CA ARG A 247 -10.12 -5.11 20.06
C ARG A 247 -9.86 -4.63 18.63
N LEU A 248 -10.35 -3.44 18.33
CA LEU A 248 -10.14 -2.79 17.02
C LEU A 248 -8.65 -2.48 16.74
N ASN A 249 -7.85 -2.26 17.79
CA ASN A 249 -6.42 -2.01 17.67
C ASN A 249 -5.58 -3.27 17.35
N ASP A 250 -6.20 -4.46 17.49
CA ASP A 250 -5.57 -5.75 17.18
C ASP A 250 -5.48 -6.02 15.67
N PHE A 251 -6.03 -5.11 14.86
CA PHE A 251 -5.92 -5.16 13.41
C PHE A 251 -4.83 -4.23 12.88
N TRP A 252 -4.22 -4.67 11.79
CA TRP A 252 -3.33 -3.86 10.95
C TRP A 252 -4.10 -3.42 9.70
N PRO A 253 -4.40 -2.12 9.56
CA PRO A 253 -5.18 -1.63 8.43
C PRO A 253 -4.30 -1.48 7.19
N ILE A 254 -4.64 -2.17 6.10
CA ILE A 254 -3.99 -2.01 4.79
C ILE A 254 -4.95 -1.36 3.81
N SER A 255 -4.50 -0.29 3.17
CA SER A 255 -5.21 0.41 2.11
C SER A 255 -5.04 -0.31 0.76
N LEU A 256 -6.17 -0.72 0.18
CA LEU A 256 -6.29 -1.21 -1.18
C LEU A 256 -6.74 -0.06 -2.09
N VAL A 257 -5.77 0.65 -2.64
CA VAL A 257 -6.00 1.77 -3.55
C VAL A 257 -6.40 1.29 -4.96
N GLY A 258 -7.21 2.08 -5.66
CA GLY A 258 -7.59 1.81 -7.04
C GLY A 258 -6.38 1.75 -7.99
N SER A 259 -6.46 0.92 -9.02
CA SER A 259 -5.39 0.69 -10.00
C SER A 259 -4.97 1.96 -10.75
N LEU A 260 -5.93 2.81 -11.14
CA LEU A 260 -5.64 4.07 -11.84
C LEU A 260 -4.86 5.06 -10.96
N TYR A 261 -5.32 5.24 -9.72
CA TYR A 261 -4.60 6.05 -8.73
C TYR A 261 -3.22 5.45 -8.44
N LYS A 262 -3.13 4.13 -8.35
CA LYS A 262 -1.86 3.42 -8.12
C LYS A 262 -0.86 3.59 -9.26
N ILE A 263 -1.30 3.66 -10.52
CA ILE A 263 -0.40 4.02 -11.64
C ILE A 263 0.18 5.42 -11.39
N LEU A 264 -0.68 6.40 -11.10
CA LEU A 264 -0.26 7.77 -10.84
C LEU A 264 0.72 7.83 -9.66
N THR A 265 0.39 7.23 -8.51
CA THR A 265 1.29 7.27 -7.35
C THR A 265 2.58 6.50 -7.57
N LYS A 266 2.56 5.44 -8.38
CA LYS A 266 3.79 4.73 -8.75
C LYS A 266 4.71 5.61 -9.58
N VAL A 267 4.17 6.37 -10.54
CA VAL A 267 4.94 7.34 -11.33
C VAL A 267 5.54 8.42 -10.41
N LEU A 268 4.73 9.00 -9.53
CA LEU A 268 5.21 10.00 -8.57
C LEU A 268 6.27 9.42 -7.61
N ALA A 269 6.04 8.24 -7.04
CA ALA A 269 7.01 7.58 -6.16
C ALA A 269 8.33 7.28 -6.87
N ASN A 270 8.28 6.85 -8.14
CA ASN A 270 9.48 6.61 -8.95
C ASN A 270 10.30 7.89 -9.16
N ARG A 271 9.64 9.03 -9.39
CA ARG A 271 10.32 10.35 -9.50
C ARG A 271 10.89 10.80 -8.17
N LEU A 272 10.12 10.70 -7.09
CA LEU A 272 10.55 11.11 -5.75
C LEU A 272 11.78 10.31 -5.30
N ARG A 273 11.80 9.01 -5.57
CA ARG A 273 12.93 8.12 -5.27
C ARG A 273 14.26 8.60 -5.86
N LEU A 274 14.26 9.32 -6.98
CA LEU A 274 15.49 9.82 -7.60
C LEU A 274 16.12 10.99 -6.86
N VAL A 275 15.33 11.73 -6.09
CA VAL A 275 15.78 12.96 -5.42
C VAL A 275 15.74 12.86 -3.90
N ILE A 276 15.05 11.86 -3.34
CA ILE A 276 14.84 11.75 -1.88
C ILE A 276 16.13 11.75 -1.07
N SER A 277 17.22 11.18 -1.60
CA SER A 277 18.53 11.14 -0.92
C SER A 277 19.18 12.50 -0.75
N SER A 278 18.79 13.51 -1.54
CA SER A 278 19.33 14.88 -1.44
C SER A 278 18.71 15.70 -0.31
N VAL A 279 17.53 15.28 0.18
CA VAL A 279 16.75 16.02 1.21
C VAL A 279 16.62 15.27 2.53
N ILE A 280 16.94 13.97 2.56
CA ILE A 280 16.89 13.14 3.77
C ILE A 280 18.31 12.91 4.30
N SER A 281 18.51 13.22 5.59
CA SER A 281 19.80 13.05 6.28
C SER A 281 20.31 11.62 6.25
N GLU A 282 21.64 11.44 6.27
CA GLU A 282 22.33 10.14 6.21
C GLU A 282 22.04 9.23 7.40
N SER A 283 21.62 9.81 8.52
CA SER A 283 21.17 9.12 9.73
C SER A 283 19.88 8.29 9.55
N HIS A 284 19.10 8.56 8.50
CA HIS A 284 17.95 7.75 8.12
C HIS A 284 18.36 6.70 7.09
N THR A 285 18.29 5.41 7.45
CA THR A 285 18.83 4.32 6.60
C THR A 285 17.79 3.52 5.84
N ALA A 286 16.50 3.63 6.19
CA ALA A 286 15.41 2.95 5.50
C ALA A 286 14.89 3.71 4.26
N PHE A 287 14.39 2.97 3.26
CA PHE A 287 13.66 3.47 2.08
C PHE A 287 14.41 4.46 1.16
N VAL A 288 15.66 4.81 1.45
CA VAL A 288 16.54 5.60 0.59
C VAL A 288 17.43 4.65 -0.22
N LYS A 289 17.55 4.92 -1.53
CA LYS A 289 18.35 4.10 -2.43
C LYS A 289 19.81 4.06 -1.95
N ASP A 290 20.44 2.89 -2.08
CA ASP A 290 21.85 2.65 -1.76
C ASP A 290 22.20 2.77 -0.26
N ARG A 291 21.22 2.93 0.64
CA ARG A 291 21.36 2.80 2.10
C ARG A 291 20.89 1.43 2.57
N LYS A 292 21.60 0.81 3.53
CA LYS A 292 21.20 -0.48 4.10
C LYS A 292 20.70 -0.27 5.53
N ILE A 293 19.60 -0.94 5.87
CA ILE A 293 19.02 -0.91 7.23
C ILE A 293 20.05 -1.33 8.29
N LEU A 294 20.94 -2.27 7.94
CA LEU A 294 21.97 -2.78 8.83
C LEU A 294 23.02 -1.72 9.21
N ASP A 295 23.18 -0.64 8.42
CA ASP A 295 24.19 0.39 8.68
C ASP A 295 23.88 1.12 10.00
N GLY A 296 22.61 1.47 10.23
CA GLY A 296 22.19 2.11 11.49
C GLY A 296 22.36 1.18 12.70
N ILE A 297 22.05 -0.11 12.54
CA ILE A 297 22.22 -1.11 13.59
C ILE A 297 23.71 -1.30 13.93
N LEU A 298 24.58 -1.29 12.92
CA LEU A 298 26.02 -1.40 13.10
C LEU A 298 26.57 -0.21 13.90
N ILE A 299 26.18 1.02 13.54
CA ILE A 299 26.61 2.24 14.26
C ILE A 299 26.15 2.19 15.73
N ALA A 300 24.89 1.79 15.99
CA ALA A 300 24.38 1.66 17.34
C ALA A 300 25.15 0.62 18.17
N ASN A 301 25.47 -0.53 17.58
CA ASN A 301 26.27 -1.57 18.23
C ASN A 301 27.69 -1.09 18.57
N GLU A 302 28.34 -0.39 17.64
CA GLU A 302 29.69 0.16 17.88
C GLU A 302 29.66 1.23 18.97
N ALA A 303 28.61 2.06 19.03
CA ALA A 303 28.44 3.06 20.10
C ALA A 303 28.45 2.41 21.48
N VAL A 304 27.70 1.31 21.63
CA VAL A 304 27.59 0.56 22.89
C VAL A 304 28.91 -0.13 23.24
N ASP A 305 29.57 -0.74 22.25
CA ASP A 305 30.83 -1.45 22.49
C ASP A 305 31.97 -0.49 22.86
N GLU A 306 32.12 0.63 22.16
CA GLU A 306 33.10 1.68 22.51
C GLU A 306 32.84 2.23 23.91
N ALA A 307 31.58 2.59 24.22
CA ALA A 307 31.21 3.13 25.52
C ALA A 307 31.57 2.16 26.66
N ARG A 308 31.32 0.86 26.45
CA ARG A 308 31.66 -0.20 27.41
C ARG A 308 33.17 -0.37 27.57
N LYS A 309 33.92 -0.42 26.47
CA LYS A 309 35.39 -0.59 26.49
C LYS A 309 36.11 0.60 27.14
N THR A 310 35.67 1.81 26.82
CA THR A 310 36.27 3.06 27.30
C THR A 310 35.70 3.53 28.64
N LYS A 311 34.68 2.83 29.18
CA LYS A 311 33.90 3.25 30.35
C LYS A 311 33.32 4.66 30.23
N LYS A 312 33.03 5.09 29.01
CA LYS A 312 32.39 6.37 28.70
C LYS A 312 30.90 6.27 28.96
N GLU A 313 30.32 7.29 29.59
CA GLU A 313 28.89 7.31 29.84
C GLU A 313 28.11 7.57 28.54
N LEU A 314 27.19 6.66 28.22
CA LEU A 314 26.31 6.69 27.06
C LEU A 314 24.85 6.70 27.51
N MET A 315 24.05 7.55 26.88
CA MET A 315 22.59 7.55 26.96
C MET A 315 22.02 7.04 25.64
N LEU A 316 21.13 6.06 25.72
CA LEU A 316 20.34 5.57 24.59
C LEU A 316 18.86 5.77 24.91
N PHE A 317 18.14 6.39 24.00
CA PHE A 317 16.70 6.62 24.15
C PHE A 317 15.98 6.15 22.88
N LYS A 318 15.17 5.10 23.01
CA LYS A 318 14.36 4.58 21.92
C LYS A 318 13.02 5.33 21.90
N VAL A 319 12.66 5.87 20.75
CA VAL A 319 11.37 6.52 20.49
C VAL A 319 10.59 5.67 19.49
N ASP A 320 9.30 5.54 19.75
CA ASP A 320 8.35 4.86 18.87
C ASP A 320 7.25 5.84 18.48
N PHE A 321 6.90 5.91 17.19
CA PHE A 321 5.81 6.76 16.71
C PHE A 321 4.49 6.02 16.89
N GLU A 322 3.62 6.56 17.74
CA GLU A 322 2.27 6.03 17.82
C GLU A 322 1.55 6.22 16.48
N LYS A 323 1.22 5.11 15.82
CA LYS A 323 0.47 5.08 14.55
C LYS A 323 1.10 6.00 13.50
N ALA A 324 2.42 5.86 13.30
CA ALA A 324 3.28 6.76 12.53
C ALA A 324 2.69 7.27 11.20
N TYR A 325 2.12 6.38 10.39
CA TYR A 325 1.51 6.76 9.12
C TYR A 325 0.18 7.49 9.30
N ASP A 326 -0.66 7.06 10.24
CA ASP A 326 -2.03 7.53 10.39
C ASP A 326 -2.12 8.92 11.04
N SER A 327 -1.05 9.35 11.72
CA SER A 327 -1.00 10.59 12.49
C SER A 327 -0.33 11.78 11.76
N VAL A 328 0.18 11.56 10.53
CA VAL A 328 0.84 12.61 9.73
C VAL A 328 -0.15 13.73 9.40
N ASP A 329 0.21 14.95 9.79
CA ASP A 329 -0.53 16.15 9.41
C ASP A 329 -0.12 16.63 8.01
N TRP A 330 -1.10 16.90 7.16
CA TRP A 330 -0.86 17.28 5.77
C TRP A 330 -0.40 18.73 5.61
N GLY A 331 -0.79 19.62 6.52
CA GLY A 331 -0.30 21.01 6.53
C GLY A 331 1.19 21.04 6.85
N TYR A 332 1.60 20.35 7.90
CA TYR A 332 2.99 20.13 8.28
C TYR A 332 3.81 19.52 7.13
N LEU A 333 3.30 18.47 6.49
CA LEU A 333 3.99 17.85 5.35
C LEU A 333 4.21 18.84 4.19
N ASP A 334 3.23 19.69 3.87
CA ASP A 334 3.36 20.73 2.84
C ASP A 334 4.38 21.81 3.23
N VAL A 335 4.42 22.21 4.50
CA VAL A 335 5.43 23.14 5.03
C VAL A 335 6.83 22.54 4.89
N VAL A 336 7.04 21.30 5.33
CA VAL A 336 8.35 20.62 5.22
C VAL A 336 8.80 20.50 3.77
N MET A 337 7.92 20.05 2.86
CA MET A 337 8.23 20.03 1.42
C MET A 337 8.57 21.43 0.88
N GLY A 338 7.89 22.47 1.36
CA GLY A 338 8.21 23.85 1.03
C GLY A 338 9.61 24.27 1.48
N ARG A 339 10.02 23.89 2.70
CA ARG A 339 11.37 24.16 3.24
C ARG A 339 12.47 23.39 2.50
N MET A 340 12.16 22.20 1.98
CA MET A 340 13.05 21.40 1.14
C MET A 340 13.06 21.81 -0.33
N SER A 341 12.45 22.95 -0.68
CA SER A 341 12.41 23.49 -2.04
C SER A 341 11.70 22.61 -3.08
N PHE A 342 10.71 21.79 -2.65
CA PHE A 342 9.86 21.08 -3.61
C PHE A 342 9.00 22.07 -4.43
N PRO A 343 8.91 21.88 -5.75
CA PRO A 343 8.11 22.76 -6.62
C PRO A 343 6.66 22.86 -6.16
N VAL A 344 6.06 24.05 -6.28
CA VAL A 344 4.66 24.30 -5.93
C VAL A 344 3.72 23.33 -6.65
N LEU A 345 3.98 23.05 -7.93
CA LEU A 345 3.19 22.10 -8.72
C LEU A 345 3.26 20.68 -8.15
N TRP A 346 4.45 20.22 -7.73
CA TRP A 346 4.62 18.93 -7.07
C TRP A 346 3.83 18.87 -5.77
N ARG A 347 3.98 19.88 -4.91
CA ARG A 347 3.24 19.96 -3.64
C ARG A 347 1.73 19.97 -3.86
N LYS A 348 1.23 20.65 -4.90
CA LYS A 348 -0.18 20.59 -5.31
C LYS A 348 -0.63 19.17 -5.68
N TRP A 349 0.19 18.40 -6.42
CA TRP A 349 -0.11 17.01 -6.73
C TRP A 349 -0.17 16.13 -5.48
N ILE A 350 0.81 16.26 -4.58
CA ILE A 350 0.84 15.51 -3.32
C ILE A 350 -0.39 15.85 -2.46
N LYS A 351 -0.71 17.14 -2.33
CA LYS A 351 -1.89 17.62 -1.61
C LYS A 351 -3.17 17.02 -2.18
N GLU A 352 -3.32 17.00 -3.51
CA GLU A 352 -4.48 16.38 -4.15
C GLU A 352 -4.55 14.87 -3.85
N CYS A 353 -3.42 14.16 -3.91
CA CYS A 353 -3.35 12.73 -3.61
C CYS A 353 -3.74 12.40 -2.16
N VAL A 354 -3.31 13.19 -1.17
CA VAL A 354 -3.61 12.90 0.25
C VAL A 354 -4.97 13.47 0.69
N CYS A 355 -5.30 14.72 0.33
CA CYS A 355 -6.48 15.41 0.86
C CYS A 355 -7.81 15.02 0.21
N THR A 356 -7.81 14.35 -0.95
CA THR A 356 -9.06 13.92 -1.61
C THR A 356 -9.37 12.44 -1.38
N ALA A 357 -8.59 11.77 -0.53
CA ALA A 357 -8.74 10.35 -0.29
C ALA A 357 -9.98 10.07 0.58
N THR A 358 -10.76 9.09 0.14
CA THR A 358 -11.90 8.55 0.87
C THR A 358 -11.69 7.07 1.15
N ALA A 359 -12.22 6.58 2.25
CA ALA A 359 -12.01 5.20 2.69
C ALA A 359 -13.32 4.51 3.09
N SER A 360 -13.37 3.20 2.85
CA SER A 360 -14.37 2.29 3.41
C SER A 360 -13.67 1.08 4.02
N VAL A 361 -14.09 0.64 5.21
CA VAL A 361 -13.50 -0.52 5.88
C VAL A 361 -14.15 -1.81 5.36
N LEU A 362 -13.34 -2.82 5.04
CA LEU A 362 -13.84 -4.12 4.63
C LEU A 362 -14.09 -5.00 5.86
N VAL A 363 -15.37 -5.27 6.15
CA VAL A 363 -15.80 -6.22 7.18
C VAL A 363 -16.25 -7.49 6.49
N ASN A 364 -15.49 -8.58 6.67
CA ASN A 364 -15.74 -9.88 6.04
C ASN A 364 -15.96 -9.80 4.51
N GLY A 365 -15.20 -8.92 3.85
CA GLY A 365 -15.29 -8.69 2.40
C GLY A 365 -16.39 -7.74 1.95
N SER A 366 -17.18 -7.18 2.87
CA SER A 366 -18.22 -6.19 2.56
C SER A 366 -17.82 -4.81 3.09
N PRO A 367 -17.83 -3.75 2.27
CA PRO A 367 -17.44 -2.42 2.70
C PRO A 367 -18.47 -1.81 3.68
N THR A 368 -18.00 -0.94 4.57
CA THR A 368 -18.80 0.04 5.30
C THR A 368 -19.18 1.21 4.39
N ASP A 369 -19.91 2.18 4.94
CA ASP A 369 -20.05 3.50 4.32
C ASP A 369 -18.68 4.16 4.13
N GLU A 370 -18.61 5.04 3.13
CA GLU A 370 -17.41 5.81 2.77
C GLU A 370 -17.29 7.05 3.66
N PHE A 371 -16.08 7.32 4.14
CA PHE A 371 -15.75 8.53 4.89
C PHE A 371 -14.48 9.21 4.33
N PRO A 372 -14.34 10.53 4.45
CA PRO A 372 -13.12 11.23 4.06
C PRO A 372 -11.99 10.94 5.07
N LEU A 373 -10.76 10.86 4.57
CA LEU A 373 -9.58 10.99 5.42
C LEU A 373 -9.32 12.48 5.64
N GLU A 374 -8.89 12.86 6.85
CA GLU A 374 -8.53 14.26 7.16
C GLU A 374 -7.08 14.39 7.65
N ARG A 375 -6.43 13.27 7.96
CA ARG A 375 -5.00 13.15 8.29
C ARG A 375 -4.46 11.78 7.90
N GLY A 376 -3.14 11.66 7.99
CA GLY A 376 -2.43 10.40 7.83
C GLY A 376 -2.10 10.04 6.39
N LEU A 377 -1.33 8.97 6.24
CA LEU A 377 -0.86 8.42 4.98
C LEU A 377 -1.37 6.98 4.85
N ARG A 378 -1.81 6.61 3.66
CA ARG A 378 -2.41 5.29 3.42
C ARG A 378 -1.35 4.19 3.44
N GLN A 379 -1.43 3.29 4.41
CA GLN A 379 -0.56 2.11 4.48
C GLN A 379 -0.83 1.18 3.29
N GLY A 380 0.15 1.00 2.41
CA GLY A 380 0.00 0.24 1.16
C GLY A 380 -0.06 1.09 -0.11
N ASP A 381 -0.16 2.41 0.00
CA ASP A 381 0.15 3.32 -1.11
C ASP A 381 1.68 3.44 -1.26
N LEU A 382 2.13 3.45 -2.51
CA LEU A 382 3.55 3.44 -2.89
C LEU A 382 4.26 4.75 -2.56
N LEU A 383 3.49 5.83 -2.44
CA LEU A 383 3.99 7.17 -2.14
C LEU A 383 4.16 7.39 -0.63
N SER A 384 3.32 6.74 0.19
CA SER A 384 3.25 6.94 1.65
C SER A 384 4.60 6.76 2.36
N PRO A 385 5.43 5.74 2.10
CA PRO A 385 6.72 5.60 2.78
C PRO A 385 7.64 6.80 2.55
N PHE A 386 7.70 7.32 1.33
CA PHE A 386 8.54 8.48 1.03
C PHE A 386 8.00 9.77 1.65
N LEU A 387 6.68 9.95 1.68
CA LEU A 387 6.08 11.11 2.36
C LEU A 387 6.29 11.05 3.86
N PHE A 388 6.28 9.85 4.45
CA PHE A 388 6.62 9.66 5.85
C PHE A 388 8.09 10.04 6.13
N LEU A 389 9.04 9.66 5.27
CA LEU A 389 10.43 10.10 5.40
C LEU A 389 10.54 11.63 5.46
N LEU A 390 9.85 12.34 4.56
CA LEU A 390 9.85 13.80 4.53
C LEU A 390 9.28 14.37 5.83
N ALA A 391 8.16 13.81 6.33
CA ALA A 391 7.58 14.25 7.60
C ALA A 391 8.51 13.99 8.80
N ALA A 392 9.15 12.81 8.84
CA ALA A 392 10.07 12.40 9.90
C ALA A 392 11.36 13.23 9.92
N GLU A 393 11.80 13.76 8.77
CA GLU A 393 13.00 14.59 8.65
C GLU A 393 12.96 15.83 9.55
N GLY A 394 11.77 16.37 9.85
CA GLY A 394 11.66 17.48 10.79
C GLY A 394 12.18 17.16 12.19
N LEU A 395 12.06 15.91 12.66
CA LEU A 395 12.67 15.49 13.92
C LEU A 395 14.20 15.50 13.84
N ASN A 396 14.78 15.04 12.72
CA ASN A 396 16.22 15.13 12.51
C ASN A 396 16.68 16.59 12.58
N VAL A 397 16.04 17.47 11.81
CA VAL A 397 16.44 18.88 11.74
C VAL A 397 16.29 19.58 13.09
N LEU A 398 15.24 19.25 13.87
CA LEU A 398 15.09 19.73 15.25
C LEU A 398 16.24 19.26 16.14
N MET A 399 16.58 17.97 16.09
CA MET A 399 17.70 17.43 16.87
C MET A 399 19.04 18.04 16.47
N GLN A 400 19.26 18.27 15.18
CA GLN A 400 20.45 18.96 14.68
C GLN A 400 20.53 20.39 15.23
N ALA A 401 19.44 21.15 15.18
CA ALA A 401 19.39 22.49 15.76
C ALA A 401 19.70 22.48 17.27
N MET A 402 19.22 21.47 18.01
CA MET A 402 19.54 21.32 19.44
C MET A 402 21.03 21.06 19.70
N VAL A 403 21.70 20.31 18.83
CA VAL A 403 23.15 20.07 18.91
C VAL A 403 23.93 21.33 18.57
N GLU A 404 23.57 22.01 17.48
CA GLU A 404 24.22 23.25 17.03
C GLU A 404 24.11 24.38 18.05
N ASN A 405 22.97 24.48 18.75
CA ASN A 405 22.74 25.45 19.82
C ASN A 405 23.23 24.97 21.21
N HIS A 406 23.94 23.85 21.27
CA HIS A 406 24.50 23.27 22.51
C HIS A 406 23.48 22.89 23.59
N PHE A 407 22.21 22.73 23.23
CA PHE A 407 21.18 22.21 24.14
C PHE A 407 21.22 20.69 24.28
N PHE A 408 21.74 19.98 23.26
CA PHE A 408 21.92 18.54 23.28
C PHE A 408 23.36 18.16 22.91
N SER A 409 23.96 17.24 23.68
CA SER A 409 25.30 16.70 23.45
C SER A 409 25.21 15.27 22.92
N GLY A 410 25.49 15.11 21.63
CA GLY A 410 25.57 13.79 20.97
C GLY A 410 26.68 12.89 21.51
N TYR A 411 26.67 11.63 21.09
CA TYR A 411 27.73 10.69 21.42
C TYR A 411 28.89 10.80 20.41
N ASN A 412 30.07 11.20 20.89
CA ASN A 412 31.25 11.35 20.05
C ASN A 412 32.06 10.06 19.94
N PHE A 413 32.39 9.63 18.73
CA PHE A 413 33.29 8.52 18.43
C PHE A 413 34.71 9.01 18.19
N GLY A 414 35.72 8.33 18.74
CA GLY A 414 37.13 8.60 18.44
C GLY A 414 37.72 9.85 19.12
N VAL A 415 39.06 9.89 19.19
CA VAL A 415 39.82 10.87 20.00
C VAL A 415 40.36 12.05 19.17
N GLN A 416 40.72 11.83 17.89
CA GLN A 416 41.38 12.83 17.04
C GLN A 416 40.46 13.44 15.96
N ASN A 417 39.52 12.67 15.40
CA ASN A 417 38.51 13.12 14.44
C ASN A 417 37.13 12.72 14.95
N SER A 418 36.63 13.46 15.95
CA SER A 418 35.42 13.05 16.67
C SER A 418 34.17 13.14 15.79
N ILE A 419 33.50 12.01 15.55
CA ILE A 419 32.21 11.98 14.86
C ILE A 419 31.11 11.97 15.90
N ALA A 420 30.24 12.99 15.90
CA ALA A 420 29.10 13.06 16.79
C ALA A 420 27.90 12.36 16.18
N VAL A 421 27.39 11.33 16.85
CA VAL A 421 26.11 10.68 16.49
C VAL A 421 25.10 11.00 17.57
N PHE A 422 23.97 11.59 17.17
CA PHE A 422 22.91 11.99 18.10
C PHE A 422 21.57 11.33 17.80
N HIS A 423 21.38 10.81 16.59
CA HIS A 423 20.17 10.09 16.21
C HIS A 423 20.43 9.10 15.08
N LEU A 424 19.65 8.03 15.05
CA LEU A 424 19.61 7.01 14.02
C LEU A 424 18.15 6.65 13.77
N GLN A 425 17.74 6.57 12.50
CA GLN A 425 16.35 6.26 12.14
C GLN A 425 16.27 5.14 11.12
N VAL A 426 15.32 4.23 11.36
CA VAL A 426 14.92 3.17 10.44
C VAL A 426 13.40 3.24 10.31
N ALA A 427 12.91 3.94 9.28
CA ALA A 427 11.49 4.21 9.14
C ALA A 427 10.92 4.94 10.37
N ASP A 428 10.02 4.30 11.12
CA ASP A 428 9.44 4.80 12.36
C ASP A 428 10.29 4.50 13.61
N ASP A 429 11.15 3.49 13.59
CA ASP A 429 12.05 3.22 14.72
C ASP A 429 13.12 4.31 14.81
N THR A 430 13.12 5.07 15.91
CA THR A 430 14.10 6.13 16.16
C THR A 430 14.91 5.83 17.42
N LEU A 431 16.24 5.89 17.30
CA LEU A 431 17.18 5.76 18.41
C LEU A 431 17.95 7.07 18.56
N LEU A 432 17.85 7.69 19.74
CA LEU A 432 18.60 8.89 20.09
C LEU A 432 19.79 8.51 20.97
N LEU A 433 20.95 9.07 20.66
CA LEU A 433 22.22 8.79 21.33
C LEU A 433 22.80 10.07 21.89
N GLY A 434 23.34 10.03 23.11
CA GLY A 434 23.95 11.22 23.70
C GLY A 434 24.84 10.89 24.88
N THR A 435 25.49 11.92 25.40
CA THR A 435 26.15 11.82 26.71
C THR A 435 25.10 11.68 27.81
N LYS A 436 25.41 10.93 28.86
CA LYS A 436 24.52 10.79 30.01
C LYS A 436 24.48 12.09 30.80
N SER A 437 23.39 12.85 30.65
CA SER A 437 23.18 14.08 31.43
C SER A 437 21.70 14.40 31.56
N TRP A 438 21.34 15.03 32.68
CA TRP A 438 19.98 15.56 32.88
C TRP A 438 19.64 16.69 31.90
N ALA A 439 20.64 17.41 31.40
CA ALA A 439 20.46 18.41 30.35
C ALA A 439 19.94 17.75 29.07
N ASN A 440 20.58 16.66 28.61
CA ASN A 440 20.12 15.89 27.45
C ASN A 440 18.71 15.33 27.64
N VAL A 441 18.38 14.79 28.83
CA VAL A 441 17.02 14.28 29.11
C VAL A 441 15.97 15.39 29.01
N ARG A 442 16.26 16.59 29.53
CA ARG A 442 15.35 17.74 29.43
C ARG A 442 15.22 18.24 28.00
N ALA A 443 16.32 18.25 27.24
CA ALA A 443 16.32 18.61 25.83
C ALA A 443 15.43 17.65 25.02
N LEU A 444 15.54 16.34 25.24
CA LEU A 444 14.68 15.36 24.58
C LEU A 444 13.20 15.57 24.91
N ARG A 445 12.87 15.88 26.17
CA ARG A 445 11.49 16.19 26.58
C ARG A 445 10.92 17.46 25.94
N ALA A 446 11.77 18.39 25.49
CA ALA A 446 11.31 19.61 24.83
C ALA A 446 11.07 19.41 23.32
N VAL A 447 11.78 18.46 22.71
CA VAL A 447 11.69 18.16 21.27
C VAL A 447 10.56 17.16 20.97
N LEU A 448 10.39 16.15 21.82
CA LEU A 448 9.34 15.12 21.75
C LEU A 448 8.07 15.60 22.42
#